data_AF-A0A1X0U1V8-F1
#
_entry.id   AF-A0A1X0U1V8-F1
#
_cell.length_a   1.000
_cell.length_b   1.000
_cell.length_c   1.000
_cell.angle_alpha   90.00
_cell.angle_beta   90.00
_cell.angle_gamma   90.00
#
_symmetry.space_group_name_H-M   'P 1'
#
loop_
_entity.id
_entity.type
_entity.pdbx_description
1 polymer ?
#
loop_
_entity_poly.entity_id
_entity_poly.type
_entity_poly.pdbx_seq_one_letter_code
_entity_poly.pdbx_strand_id
1 'polypeptide(L)'
;MYTYLLGLCDEVRPISRIDKKTGEVSSSIDITITFESRDQHGYLVKSTETINYDFSLKPKFDSVKGKYIAVPYRFLNTRNGAYMFPDESLSFQVFNENPFLKETKPSK
;
A
#
# COMPACT_ATOMS: atom_id res chain seq x y z
N MET A 1 -17.52 1.17 -5.40
CA MET A 1 -17.11 1.07 -3.99
C MET A 1 -15.59 1.08 -3.97
N TYR A 2 -14.97 1.93 -3.16
CA TYR A 2 -13.53 1.95 -2.99
C TYR A 2 -13.18 1.21 -1.71
N THR A 3 -12.18 0.35 -1.79
CA THR A 3 -11.68 -0.39 -0.63
C THR A 3 -10.36 0.21 -0.24
N TYR A 4 -10.19 0.57 1.02
CA TYR A 4 -8.91 1.04 1.53
C TYR A 4 -8.23 -0.08 2.30
N LEU A 5 -7.01 -0.42 1.91
CA LEU A 5 -6.19 -1.39 2.64
C LEU A 5 -5.21 -0.64 3.51
N LEU A 6 -5.27 -0.89 4.81
CA LEU A 6 -4.38 -0.29 5.79
C LEU A 6 -3.15 -1.16 5.99
N GLY A 7 -1.97 -0.62 5.69
CA GLY A 7 -0.71 -1.26 5.98
C GLY A 7 0.36 -0.28 6.41
N LEU A 8 1.46 -0.80 6.94
CA LEU A 8 2.66 -0.04 7.28
C LEU A 8 3.44 0.26 6.00
N CYS A 9 3.79 1.54 5.76
CA CYS A 9 4.65 1.93 4.65
C CYS A 9 6.12 1.69 5.03
N ASP A 10 6.64 0.49 4.75
CA ASP A 10 7.99 0.08 5.16
C ASP A 10 9.11 0.74 4.35
N GLU A 11 8.96 0.80 3.03
CA GLU A 11 10.03 1.25 2.13
C GLU A 11 9.49 2.05 0.94
N VAL A 12 10.30 3.00 0.48
CA VAL A 12 10.05 3.87 -0.68
C VAL A 12 11.31 3.85 -1.53
N ARG A 13 11.35 3.00 -2.55
CA ARG A 13 12.54 2.77 -3.37
C ARG A 13 12.41 3.46 -4.73
N PRO A 14 13.30 4.40 -5.10
CA PRO A 14 13.32 4.93 -6.46
C PRO A 14 13.82 3.88 -7.45
N ILE A 15 13.15 3.77 -8.59
CA ILE A 15 13.49 2.88 -9.69
C ILE A 15 13.72 3.73 -10.94
N SER A 16 14.79 3.43 -11.66
CA SER A 16 15.07 4.04 -12.96
C SER A 16 15.34 2.92 -13.95
N ARG A 17 14.67 2.97 -15.09
CA ARG A 17 14.80 2.01 -16.17
C ARG A 17 15.07 2.75 -17.47
N ILE A 18 16.10 2.31 -18.17
CA ILE A 18 16.46 2.82 -19.49
C ILE A 18 15.91 1.84 -20.53
N ASP A 19 15.09 2.33 -21.45
CA ASP A 19 14.68 1.55 -22.61
C ASP A 19 15.89 1.39 -23.54
N LYS A 20 16.30 0.14 -23.79
CA LYS A 20 17.49 -0.17 -24.61
C LYS A 20 17.31 0.14 -26.09
N LYS A 21 16.07 0.29 -26.57
CA LYS A 21 15.74 0.57 -27.98
C LYS A 21 15.58 2.07 -28.24
N THR A 22 14.96 2.80 -27.32
CA THR A 22 14.69 4.25 -27.49
C THR A 22 15.66 5.15 -26.73
N GLY A 23 16.38 4.62 -25.74
CA GLY A 23 17.25 5.40 -24.86
C GLY A 23 16.50 6.22 -23.80
N GLU A 24 15.17 6.13 -23.76
CA GLU A 24 14.35 6.87 -22.82
C GLU A 24 14.50 6.34 -21.39
N VAL A 25 14.57 7.26 -20.43
CA VAL A 25 14.68 6.95 -19.01
C VAL A 25 13.30 7.08 -18.37
N SER A 26 12.68 5.95 -18.03
CA SER A 26 11.49 5.91 -17.19
C SER A 26 11.90 5.89 -15.72
N SER A 27 11.32 6.77 -14.91
CA SER A 27 11.52 6.80 -13.46
C SER A 27 10.21 6.51 -12.75
N SER A 28 10.25 5.65 -11.73
CA SER A 28 9.11 5.29 -10.89
C SER A 28 9.58 5.05 -9.45
N ILE A 29 8.64 4.76 -8.55
CA ILE A 29 8.95 4.32 -7.19
C ILE A 29 8.24 3.00 -6.91
N ASP A 30 8.93 2.12 -6.19
CA ASP A 30 8.36 0.93 -5.58
C ASP A 30 8.14 1.20 -4.09
N ILE A 31 6.89 1.12 -3.66
CA ILE A 31 6.50 1.26 -2.27
C ILE A 31 6.23 -0.12 -1.69
N THR A 32 6.87 -0.45 -0.57
CA THR A 32 6.62 -1.70 0.16
C THR A 32 5.65 -1.44 1.29
N ILE A 33 4.48 -2.10 1.25
CA ILE A 33 3.43 -2.01 2.27
C ILE A 33 3.30 -3.35 2.98
N THR A 34 3.38 -3.36 4.31
CA THR A 34 3.10 -4.55 5.11
C THR A 34 1.75 -4.46 5.80
N PHE A 35 0.88 -5.40 5.47
CA PHE A 35 -0.40 -5.64 6.11
C PHE A 35 -0.23 -6.60 7.27
N GLU A 36 -0.95 -6.33 8.37
CA GLU A 36 -0.90 -7.14 9.58
C GLU A 36 -2.30 -7.64 9.92
N SER A 37 -2.40 -8.91 10.30
CA SER A 37 -3.63 -9.53 10.77
C SER A 37 -3.31 -10.59 11.84
N ARG A 38 -4.34 -11.22 12.39
CA ARG A 38 -4.19 -12.39 13.26
C ARG A 38 -4.98 -13.56 12.68
N ASP A 39 -4.40 -14.76 12.76
CA ASP A 39 -5.09 -15.98 12.38
C ASP A 39 -6.14 -16.41 13.43
N GLN A 40 -6.79 -17.55 13.20
CA GLN A 40 -7.80 -18.11 14.10
C GLN A 40 -7.27 -18.45 15.51
N HIS A 41 -5.96 -18.60 15.67
CA HIS A 41 -5.29 -18.89 16.93
C HIS A 41 -4.66 -17.65 17.57
N GLY A 42 -4.80 -16.49 16.93
CA GLY A 42 -4.29 -15.20 17.42
C GLY A 42 -2.83 -14.93 17.07
N TYR A 43 -2.17 -15.77 16.28
CA TYR A 43 -0.78 -15.52 15.86
C TYR A 43 -0.74 -14.38 14.84
N LEU A 44 0.32 -13.57 14.92
CA LEU A 44 0.54 -12.46 14.01
C LEU A 44 0.86 -12.99 12.61
N VAL A 45 0.07 -12.57 11.63
CA VAL A 45 0.30 -12.84 10.21
C VAL A 45 0.63 -11.52 9.52
N LYS A 46 1.75 -11.50 8.80
CA LYS A 46 2.14 -10.35 7.97
C LYS A 46 2.11 -10.72 6.50
N SER A 47 1.65 -9.81 5.67
CA SER A 47 1.68 -9.91 4.21
C SER A 47 2.26 -8.63 3.65
N THR A 48 3.22 -8.74 2.76
CA THR A 48 3.89 -7.57 2.17
C THR A 48 3.59 -7.49 0.69
N GLU A 49 3.25 -6.30 0.23
CA GLU A 49 3.00 -5.97 -1.17
C GLU A 49 3.94 -4.87 -1.63
N THR A 50 4.44 -4.98 -2.86
CA THR A 50 5.16 -3.90 -3.52
C THR A 50 4.27 -3.27 -4.58
N ILE A 51 4.05 -1.96 -4.46
CA ILE A 51 3.22 -1.19 -5.38
C ILE A 51 4.11 -0.20 -6.14
N ASN A 52 4.01 -0.21 -7.46
CA ASN A 52 4.70 0.77 -8.30
C ASN A 52 3.84 2.03 -8.47
N TYR A 53 4.46 3.19 -8.34
CA TYR A 53 3.84 4.50 -8.59
C TYR A 53 4.75 5.38 -9.44
N ASP A 54 4.19 6.44 -10.01
CA ASP A 54 4.97 7.51 -10.65
C ASP A 54 5.97 8.17 -9.67
N PHE A 55 7.15 8.54 -10.18
CA PHE A 55 8.21 9.11 -9.37
C PHE A 55 7.83 10.44 -8.70
N SER A 56 6.90 11.21 -9.29
CA SER A 56 6.41 12.47 -8.72
C SER A 56 5.79 12.32 -7.33
N LEU A 57 5.32 11.12 -6.97
CA LEU A 57 4.73 10.82 -5.66
C LEU A 57 5.78 10.51 -4.58
N LYS A 58 7.07 10.41 -4.94
CA LYS A 58 8.14 10.05 -4.00
C LYS A 58 8.17 10.93 -2.75
N PRO A 59 8.10 12.29 -2.83
CA PRO A 59 8.14 13.13 -1.62
C PRO A 59 6.96 12.86 -0.69
N LYS A 60 5.79 12.53 -1.25
CA LYS A 60 4.58 12.20 -0.48
C LYS A 60 4.80 10.91 0.31
N PHE A 61 5.31 9.87 -0.35
CA PHE A 61 5.58 8.58 0.31
C PHE A 61 6.77 8.64 1.28
N ASP A 62 7.85 9.35 0.96
CA ASP A 62 8.99 9.55 1.86
C ASP A 62 8.54 10.15 3.21
N SER A 63 7.58 11.10 3.19
CA SER A 63 7.05 11.76 4.40
C SER A 63 6.21 10.86 5.32
N VAL A 64 5.78 9.70 4.82
CA VAL A 64 4.93 8.73 5.53
C VAL A 64 5.58 7.36 5.67
N LYS A 65 6.84 7.21 5.25
CA LYS A 65 7.63 6.01 5.52
C LYS A 65 7.68 5.76 7.04
N GLY A 66 7.44 4.52 7.44
CA GLY A 66 7.33 4.09 8.83
C GLY A 66 5.98 4.40 9.49
N LYS A 67 4.98 4.93 8.76
CA LYS A 67 3.62 5.17 9.26
C LYS A 67 2.63 4.18 8.65
N TYR A 68 1.49 4.01 9.31
CA TYR A 68 0.37 3.29 8.75
C TYR A 68 -0.34 4.17 7.72
N ILE A 69 -0.56 3.64 6.53
CA ILE A 69 -1.31 4.30 5.47
C ILE A 69 -2.45 3.41 4.98
N ALA A 70 -3.57 4.04 4.67
CA ALA A 70 -4.68 3.37 4.00
C ALA A 70 -4.62 3.70 2.52
N VAL A 71 -4.21 2.71 1.71
CA VAL A 71 -4.07 2.83 0.26
C VAL A 71 -5.40 2.48 -0.40
N PRO A 72 -5.94 3.31 -1.31
CA PRO A 72 -7.16 3.00 -2.04
C PRO A 72 -6.90 1.91 -3.09
N TYR A 73 -7.81 0.96 -3.17
CA TYR A 73 -7.85 -0.10 -4.17
C TYR A 73 -9.20 -0.14 -4.88
N ARG A 74 -9.16 -0.50 -6.16
CA ARG A 74 -10.31 -0.87 -6.96
C ARG A 74 -10.41 -2.37 -7.10
N PHE A 75 -11.65 -2.83 -7.12
CA PHE A 75 -11.98 -4.22 -7.33
C PHE A 75 -12.63 -4.40 -8.69
N LEU A 76 -12.13 -5.34 -9.49
CA LEU A 76 -12.68 -5.69 -10.78
C LEU A 76 -13.03 -7.17 -10.80
N ASN A 77 -14.33 -7.44 -10.84
CA ASN A 77 -14.86 -8.78 -11.05
C ASN A 77 -15.02 -9.03 -12.55
N THR A 78 -14.38 -10.07 -13.04
CA THR A 78 -14.51 -10.55 -14.41
C THR A 78 -15.02 -11.99 -14.40
N ARG A 79 -15.40 -12.52 -15.57
CA ARG A 79 -15.75 -13.95 -15.70
C ARG A 79 -14.59 -14.88 -15.34
N ASN A 80 -13.35 -14.40 -15.39
CA ASN A 80 -12.14 -15.19 -15.19
C ASN A 80 -11.55 -15.03 -13.77
N GLY A 81 -12.18 -14.23 -12.92
CA GLY A 81 -11.72 -14.01 -11.55
C GLY A 81 -11.91 -12.58 -11.07
N ALA A 82 -11.50 -12.37 -9.83
CA ALA A 82 -11.55 -11.11 -9.14
C ALA A 82 -10.14 -10.53 -9.00
N TYR A 83 -9.98 -9.26 -9.38
CA TYR A 83 -8.70 -8.55 -9.35
C TYR A 83 -8.82 -7.33 -8.45
N MET A 84 -7.73 -7.02 -7.75
CA MET A 84 -7.62 -5.86 -6.90
C MET A 84 -6.35 -5.10 -7.28
N PHE A 85 -6.46 -3.80 -7.51
CA PHE A 85 -5.34 -2.95 -7.91
C PHE A 85 -5.41 -1.58 -7.23
N PRO A 86 -4.26 -0.98 -6.89
CA PRO A 86 -4.21 0.37 -6.31
C PRO A 86 -4.89 1.40 -7.21
N ASP A 87 -5.54 2.39 -6.60
CA ASP A 87 -6.21 3.48 -7.31
C ASP A 87 -5.48 4.81 -7.11
N GLU A 88 -4.66 5.17 -8.08
CA GLU A 88 -3.84 6.39 -8.05
C GLU A 88 -4.66 7.69 -8.15
N SER A 89 -5.95 7.61 -8.55
CA SER A 89 -6.81 8.79 -8.61
C SER A 89 -7.27 9.28 -7.24
N LEU A 90 -7.10 8.47 -6.20
CA LEU A 90 -7.47 8.79 -4.82
C LEU A 90 -6.23 8.93 -3.95
N SER A 91 -6.30 9.84 -2.97
CA SER A 91 -5.23 9.96 -1.97
C SER A 91 -5.33 8.86 -0.90
N PHE A 92 -4.18 8.36 -0.48
CA PHE A 92 -4.08 7.55 0.73
C PHE A 92 -4.28 8.38 2.00
N GLN A 93 -4.73 7.74 3.08
CA GLN A 93 -4.86 8.35 4.40
C GLN A 93 -3.71 7.91 5.30
N VAL A 94 -3.32 8.74 6.27
CA VAL A 94 -2.15 8.50 7.14
C VAL A 94 -2.60 8.37 8.58
N PHE A 95 -2.04 7.39 9.28
CA PHE A 95 -2.31 7.09 10.67
C PHE A 95 -0.98 6.92 11.42
N ASN A 96 -0.92 7.48 12.64
CA ASN A 96 0.25 7.34 13.50
C ASN A 96 0.39 5.91 14.07
N GLU A 97 -0.73 5.22 14.23
CA GLU A 97 -0.85 3.87 14.79
C GLU A 97 -1.88 3.08 13.96
N ASN A 98 -1.86 1.76 14.06
CA ASN A 98 -2.87 0.93 13.43
C ASN A 98 -4.25 1.13 14.11
N PRO A 99 -5.25 1.77 13.45
CA PRO A 99 -6.54 2.02 14.06
C PRO A 99 -7.32 0.75 14.44
N PHE A 100 -7.00 -0.41 13.86
CA PHE A 100 -7.67 -1.68 14.18
C PHE A 100 -7.11 -2.36 15.44
N LEU A 101 -5.99 -1.87 15.99
CA LEU A 101 -5.38 -2.41 17.21
C LEU A 101 -5.75 -1.63 18.47
N LYS A 102 -6.52 -0.53 18.37
CA LYS A 102 -7.00 0.17 19.56
C LYS A 102 -7.88 -0.77 20.37
N GLU A 103 -7.48 -1.03 21.62
CA GLU A 103 -8.21 -1.87 22.55
C GLU A 103 -9.70 -1.51 22.53
N THR A 104 -10.53 -2.45 22.08
CA THR A 104 -11.92 -2.52 22.51
C THR A 104 -11.86 -2.68 24.02
N LYS A 105 -11.91 -1.56 24.76
CA LYS A 105 -12.24 -1.62 26.19
C LYS A 105 -13.53 -2.42 26.28
N PRO A 106 -13.57 -3.54 27.04
CA PRO A 106 -14.81 -4.24 27.25
C PRO A 106 -15.78 -3.24 27.88
N SER A 107 -16.92 -3.01 27.22
CA SER A 107 -18.03 -2.29 27.81
C SER A 107 -18.38 -2.98 29.13
N LYS A 108 -18.15 -2.27 30.24
CA LYS A 108 -18.63 -2.68 31.56
C LYS A 108 -20.14 -2.75 31.59
#